data_AF-A0AAX4A500-F1
#
_entry.id   AF-A0AAX4A500-F1
#
_cell.length_a   1.000
_cell.length_b   1.000
_cell.length_c   1.000
_cell.angle_alpha   90.00
_cell.angle_beta   90.00
_cell.angle_gamma   90.00
#
_symmetry.space_group_name_H-M   'P 1'
#
loop_
_entity.id
_entity.type
_entity.pdbx_description
1 polymer ?
#
loop_
_entity_poly.entity_id
_entity_poly.type
_entity_poly.pdbx_seq_one_letter_code
_entity_poly.pdbx_strand_id
1 'polypeptide(L)'
;MNLILENLLGRLLLEKDISAFNNFTDQVNNENKLIKIGAMTSVNANKVRCNRCGTIHIKTNVKLPIGAFFCPTCLELGRVRSDEYFYHLPQQDFPEKTYLR
;
A
#
# COMPACT_ATOMS: atom_id res chain seq x y z
N MET A 1 -5.11 5.48 -21.60
CA MET A 1 -5.24 5.33 -20.13
C MET A 1 -4.99 6.70 -19.51
N ASN A 2 -5.63 7.07 -18.40
CA ASN A 2 -5.46 8.39 -17.80
C ASN A 2 -4.01 8.55 -17.30
N LEU A 3 -3.32 9.64 -17.66
CA LEU A 3 -1.92 9.91 -17.25
C LEU A 3 -1.73 9.85 -15.73
N ILE A 4 -2.77 10.19 -14.96
CA ILE A 4 -2.78 10.13 -13.51
C ILE A 4 -2.74 8.66 -13.03
N LEU A 5 -3.45 7.77 -13.72
CA LEU A 5 -3.51 6.35 -13.39
C LEU A 5 -2.19 5.65 -13.69
N GLU A 6 -1.53 6.00 -14.80
CA GLU A 6 -0.21 5.49 -15.18
C GLU A 6 0.83 5.76 -14.10
N ASN A 7 0.78 6.93 -13.46
CA ASN A 7 1.69 7.29 -12.38
C ASN A 7 1.47 6.52 -11.08
N LEU A 8 0.32 5.86 -10.92
CA LEU A 8 -0.06 5.11 -9.72
C LEU A 8 0.25 3.61 -9.81
N LEU A 9 0.53 3.11 -11.02
CA LEU A 9 0.93 1.72 -11.25
C LEU A 9 2.16 1.34 -10.42
N GLY A 10 2.19 0.12 -9.92
CA GLY A 10 3.28 -0.42 -9.11
C GLY A 10 3.32 0.07 -7.65
N ARG A 11 2.51 1.07 -7.26
CA ARG A 11 2.55 1.66 -5.91
C ARG A 11 1.70 0.90 -4.89
N LEU A 12 1.98 1.14 -3.60
CA LEU A 12 1.18 0.70 -2.45
C LEU A 12 0.47 1.88 -1.79
N LEU A 13 -0.77 2.11 -2.20
CA LEU A 13 -1.57 3.29 -1.84
C LEU A 13 -2.43 3.00 -0.61
N LEU A 14 -2.62 4.00 0.25
CA LEU A 14 -3.66 3.99 1.29
C LEU A 14 -5.00 4.43 0.70
N GLU A 15 -6.08 4.15 1.42
CA GLU A 15 -7.43 4.59 1.03
C GLU A 15 -7.49 6.10 0.79
N LYS A 16 -6.88 6.89 1.68
CA LYS A 16 -6.80 8.36 1.54
C LYS A 16 -6.07 8.82 0.27
N ASP A 17 -5.10 8.03 -0.18
CA ASP A 17 -4.33 8.34 -1.39
C ASP A 17 -5.22 8.09 -2.62
N ILE A 18 -6.15 7.15 -2.52
CA ILE A 18 -7.11 6.81 -3.58
C ILE A 18 -8.32 7.72 -3.59
N SER A 19 -8.88 8.04 -2.42
CA SER A 19 -10.05 8.92 -2.30
C SER A 19 -9.78 10.33 -2.85
N ALA A 20 -8.51 10.76 -2.86
CA ALA A 20 -8.10 11.99 -3.54
C ALA A 20 -8.40 11.97 -5.05
N PHE A 21 -8.55 10.79 -5.64
CA PHE A 21 -8.88 10.57 -7.03
C PHE A 21 -10.32 10.03 -7.13
N ASN A 22 -11.31 10.92 -7.02
CA ASN A 22 -12.75 10.57 -6.99
C ASN A 22 -13.24 9.66 -8.13
N ASN A 23 -12.50 9.55 -9.25
CA ASN A 23 -12.84 8.70 -10.39
C ASN A 23 -12.02 7.39 -10.48
N PHE A 24 -11.08 7.18 -9.56
CA PHE A 24 -10.10 6.10 -9.61
C PHE A 24 -10.72 4.75 -9.25
N THR A 25 -11.49 4.68 -8.17
CA THR A 25 -12.10 3.42 -7.71
C THR A 25 -13.04 2.84 -8.75
N ASP A 26 -13.86 3.66 -9.40
CA ASP A 26 -14.84 3.16 -10.38
C ASP A 26 -14.15 2.69 -11.68
N GLN A 27 -13.13 3.42 -12.16
CA GLN A 27 -12.37 3.01 -13.34
C GLN A 27 -11.57 1.73 -13.10
N VAL A 28 -10.87 1.63 -11.96
CA VAL A 28 -10.01 0.48 -11.67
C VAL A 28 -10.83 -0.76 -11.30
N ASN A 29 -11.93 -0.60 -10.55
CA ASN A 29 -12.79 -1.73 -10.19
C ASN A 29 -13.44 -2.36 -11.43
N ASN A 30 -13.82 -1.56 -12.43
CA ASN A 30 -14.35 -2.08 -13.70
C ASN A 30 -13.31 -2.90 -14.48
N GLU A 31 -12.03 -2.64 -14.29
CA GLU A 31 -10.94 -3.41 -14.91
C GLU A 31 -10.45 -4.59 -14.06
N ASN A 32 -10.99 -4.81 -12.85
CA ASN A 32 -10.57 -5.87 -11.90
C ASN A 32 -9.06 -5.90 -11.57
N LYS A 33 -8.35 -4.77 -11.72
CA LYS A 33 -6.90 -4.70 -11.53
C LYS A 33 -6.46 -4.32 -10.11
N LEU A 34 -7.40 -3.99 -9.22
CA LEU A 34 -7.08 -3.55 -7.86
C LEU A 34 -6.81 -4.74 -6.94
N ILE A 35 -5.61 -4.81 -6.38
CA ILE A 35 -5.24 -5.83 -5.39
C ILE A 35 -5.26 -5.19 -4.01
N LYS A 36 -6.08 -5.73 -3.11
CA LYS A 36 -6.17 -5.29 -1.71
C LYS A 36 -5.23 -6.14 -0.85
N ILE A 37 -4.33 -5.48 -0.13
CA ILE A 37 -3.30 -6.12 0.70
C ILE A 37 -3.44 -5.58 2.12
N GLY A 38 -3.40 -6.43 3.15
CA GLY A 38 -3.39 -5.95 4.54
C GLY A 38 -2.18 -5.04 4.78
N ALA A 39 -2.36 -3.92 5.46
CA ALA A 39 -1.28 -2.94 5.62
C ALA A 39 -0.15 -3.43 6.55
N MET A 40 -0.48 -4.30 7.51
CA MET A 40 0.48 -4.96 8.38
C MET A 40 0.14 -6.44 8.58
N THR A 41 1.16 -7.25 8.86
CA THR A 41 1.02 -8.68 9.15
C THR A 41 1.59 -9.00 10.53
N SER A 42 0.83 -9.72 11.35
CA SER A 42 1.32 -10.20 12.64
C SER A 42 2.42 -11.24 12.42
N VAL A 43 3.62 -11.00 12.94
CA VAL A 43 4.75 -11.96 12.86
C VAL A 43 4.63 -12.99 13.98
N ASN A 44 4.29 -12.55 15.19
CA ASN A 44 3.99 -13.39 16.34
C ASN A 44 3.15 -12.60 17.37
N ALA A 45 3.00 -13.14 18.58
CA ALA A 45 2.23 -12.50 19.65
C ALA A 45 2.70 -11.06 19.95
N ASN A 46 4.00 -10.79 19.88
CA ASN A 46 4.61 -9.52 20.31
C ASN A 46 5.13 -8.64 19.16
N LYS A 47 5.20 -9.16 17.93
CA LYS A 47 5.77 -8.46 16.78
C LYS A 47 4.80 -8.35 15.62
N VAL A 48 4.88 -7.23 14.91
CA VAL A 48 4.08 -6.93 13.71
C VAL A 48 4.99 -6.37 12.62
N ARG A 49 4.78 -6.78 11.37
CA ARG A 49 5.52 -6.31 10.19
C ARG A 49 4.67 -5.31 9.40
N CYS A 50 5.26 -4.20 8.99
CA CYS A 50 4.67 -3.30 8.01
C CYS A 50 4.82 -3.87 6.59
N ASN A 51 3.74 -3.99 5.83
CA ASN A 51 3.79 -4.54 4.47
C ASN A 51 4.24 -3.53 3.41
N ARG A 52 4.42 -2.26 3.78
CA ARG A 52 5.00 -1.24 2.88
C ARG A 52 6.52 -1.24 2.90
N CYS A 53 7.13 -1.14 4.08
CA CYS A 53 8.58 -1.02 4.22
C CYS A 53 9.26 -2.30 4.74
N GLY A 54 8.50 -3.32 5.13
CA GLY A 54 9.04 -4.57 5.67
C GLY A 54 9.54 -4.49 7.12
N THR A 55 9.56 -3.31 7.74
CA THR A 55 10.07 -3.14 9.11
C THR A 55 9.21 -3.91 10.12
N ILE A 56 9.86 -4.57 11.09
CA ILE A 56 9.20 -5.30 12.17
C ILE A 56 9.24 -4.45 13.44
N HIS A 57 8.07 -4.25 14.05
CA HIS A 57 7.91 -3.48 15.28
C HIS A 57 7.44 -4.37 16.44
N ILE A 58 7.81 -3.99 17.66
CA ILE A 58 7.26 -4.58 18.89
C ILE A 58 5.88 -3.96 19.11
N LYS A 59 4.83 -4.79 19.18
CA LYS A 59 3.43 -4.37 19.23
C LYS A 59 3.15 -3.39 20.37
N THR A 60 3.71 -3.60 21.55
CA THR A 60 3.52 -2.70 22.71
C THR A 60 4.00 -1.28 22.47
N ASN A 61 5.06 -1.09 21.65
CA ASN A 61 5.65 0.22 21.40
C ASN A 61 4.90 1.02 20.34
N VAL A 62 4.12 0.33 19.50
CA VAL A 62 3.41 0.93 18.36
C VAL A 62 1.90 0.74 18.43
N LYS A 63 1.37 0.33 19.58
CA LYS A 63 -0.06 0.14 19.82
C LYS A 63 -0.72 1.51 20.02
N LEU A 64 -1.78 1.74 19.25
CA LEU A 64 -2.66 2.89 19.41
C LEU A 64 -3.75 2.59 20.46
N PRO A 65 -4.37 3.64 21.06
CA PRO A 65 -5.48 3.46 22.01
C PRO A 65 -6.66 2.65 21.44
N ILE A 66 -6.89 2.74 20.13
CA ILE A 66 -7.92 1.98 19.40
C ILE A 66 -7.58 0.49 19.21
N GLY A 67 -6.42 0.03 19.70
CA GLY A 67 -5.98 -1.37 19.61
C GLY A 67 -5.19 -1.73 18.35
N ALA A 68 -5.22 -0.89 17.31
CA ALA A 68 -4.41 -1.05 16.10
C ALA A 68 -2.93 -0.74 16.34
N PHE A 69 -2.06 -1.21 15.45
CA PHE A 69 -0.63 -0.90 15.44
C PHE A 69 -0.31 0.06 14.30
N PHE A 70 0.67 0.95 14.46
CA PHE A 70 1.13 1.81 13.38
C PHE A 70 2.60 1.57 13.02
N CYS A 71 3.03 1.97 11.82
CA CYS A 71 4.42 1.97 11.39
C CYS A 71 5.06 3.36 11.58
N PRO A 72 6.00 3.55 12.54
CA PRO A 72 6.72 4.81 12.68
C PRO A 72 7.59 5.15 11.47
N THR A 73 8.19 4.15 10.81
CA THR A 73 9.08 4.34 9.65
C THR A 73 8.36 4.92 8.43
N CYS A 74 7.05 4.66 8.30
CA CYS A 74 6.26 5.15 7.17
C CYS A 74 5.41 6.38 7.54
N LEU A 75 5.62 7.00 8.71
CA LEU A 75 4.72 8.05 9.22
C LEU A 75 4.61 9.24 8.25
N GLU A 76 5.75 9.71 7.73
CA GLU A 76 5.84 10.81 6.76
C GLU A 76 5.26 10.45 5.38
N LEU A 77 5.23 9.16 5.03
CA LEU A 77 4.65 8.65 3.78
C LEU A 77 3.15 8.34 3.91
N GLY A 78 2.54 8.84 4.98
CA GLY A 78 1.21 8.45 5.40
C GLY A 78 1.26 7.31 6.41
N ARG A 79 0.83 7.62 7.63
CA ARG A 79 0.63 6.69 8.75
C ARG A 79 -0.03 5.40 8.28
N VAL A 80 0.74 4.32 8.28
CA VAL A 80 0.25 2.95 8.03
C VAL A 80 -0.28 2.39 9.33
N ARG A 81 -1.49 1.83 9.32
CA ARG A 81 -2.04 1.09 10.46
C ARG A 81 -2.40 -0.35 10.15
N SER A 82 -2.41 -1.20 11.17
CA SER A 82 -2.71 -2.64 11.01
C SER A 82 -4.18 -2.94 10.71
N ASP A 83 -5.08 -2.00 10.99
CA ASP A 83 -6.51 -2.06 10.69
C ASP A 83 -6.85 -1.51 9.30
N GLU A 84 -5.83 -1.12 8.52
CA GLU A 84 -5.98 -0.58 7.17
C GLU A 84 -5.49 -1.56 6.10
N TYR A 85 -5.73 -1.19 4.85
CA TYR A 85 -5.28 -1.92 3.68
C TYR A 85 -4.47 -1.02 2.76
N PHE A 86 -3.53 -1.65 2.07
CA PHE A 86 -2.97 -1.10 0.85
C PHE A 86 -3.78 -1.56 -0.35
N TYR A 87 -3.76 -0.69 -1.35
CA TYR A 87 -4.37 -0.89 -2.63
C TYR A 87 -3.27 -0.80 -3.67
N HIS A 88 -3.07 -1.90 -4.35
CA HIS A 88 -2.00 -2.09 -5.31
C HIS A 88 -2.57 -2.24 -6.70
N LEU A 89 -2.04 -1.44 -7.62
CA LEU A 89 -2.22 -1.61 -9.05
C LEU A 89 -0.97 -2.31 -9.60
N PRO A 90 -1.09 -3.50 -10.18
CA PRO A 90 0.02 -4.15 -10.85
C PRO A 90 0.65 -3.24 -11.90
N GLN A 91 1.99 -3.26 -11.94
CA GLN A 91 2.75 -2.58 -12.98
C GLN A 91 2.42 -3.23 -14.34
N GLN A 92 2.33 -2.41 -15.39
CA GLN A 92 2.24 -2.94 -16.75
C GLN A 92 3.61 -3.44 -17.22
N ASP A 93 3.60 -4.51 -18.00
CA ASP A 93 4.81 -5.01 -18.64
C ASP A 93 5.44 -3.91 -19.51
N PHE A 94 6.75 -3.72 -19.34
CA PHE A 94 7.51 -2.83 -20.20
C PHE A 94 7.80 -3.57 -21.52
N PRO A 95 7.70 -2.89 -22.67
CA PRO A 95 8.07 -3.51 -23.94
C PRO A 95 9.55 -3.89 -23.90
N GLU A 96 9.87 -5.10 -24.36
CA GLU A 96 11.26 -5.55 -24.49
C GLU A 96 12.02 -4.59 -25.41
N LYS A 97 13.16 -4.08 -24.94
CA LYS A 97 14.09 -3.32 -25.77
C LYS A 97 15.51 -3.81 -25.53
N THR A 98 16.28 -3.90 -26.60
CA THR A 98 17.69 -4.29 -26.56
C THR A 98 18.52 -3.06 -26.22
N TYR A 99 18.74 -2.83 -24.91
CA TYR A 99 19.50 -1.68 -24.42
C TYR A 99 21.02 -1.94 -24.35
N LEU A 100 21.44 -3.19 -24.47
CA LEU A 100 22.84 -3.59 -24.50
C LEU A 100 23.13 -4.18 -25.88
N ARG A 101 24.03 -3.53 -26.63
CA ARG A 101 24.67 -4.04 -27.85
C ARG A 101 26.13 -4.34 -27.54
#